data_AF-A0A363U7Z6-F1
#
_entry.id   AF-A0A363U7Z6-F1
#
_cell.length_a   1.000
_cell.length_b   1.000
_cell.length_c   1.000
_cell.angle_alpha   90.00
_cell.angle_beta   90.00
_cell.angle_gamma   90.00
#
_symmetry.space_group_name_H-M   'P 1'
#
loop_
_entity.id
_entity.type
_entity.pdbx_description
1 polymer ?
#
loop_
_entity_poly.entity_id
_entity_poly.type
_entity_poly.pdbx_seq_one_letter_code
_entity_poly.pdbx_strand_id
1 'polypeptide(L)' 'MEAHPCPKCNEPMDEGSLTTSDQPGYVSKRQTGMLRTVTKISLARACPNCGYVEIYLDPKELKSRIS' A
#
# COMPACT_ATOMS: atom_id res chain seq x y z
N MET A 1 -5.13 13.51 -16.04
CA MET A 1 -4.93 12.86 -14.72
C MET A 1 -6.28 12.28 -14.35
N GLU A 2 -6.38 10.96 -14.27
CA GLU A 2 -7.58 10.34 -13.71
C GLU A 2 -7.63 10.73 -12.22
N ALA A 3 -8.74 11.34 -11.80
CA ALA A 3 -8.92 11.66 -10.39
C ALA A 3 -9.09 10.34 -9.64
N HIS A 4 -8.31 10.13 -8.58
CA HIS A 4 -8.47 9.02 -7.66
C HIS A 4 -9.29 9.50 -6.46
N PRO A 5 -10.63 9.34 -6.48
CA PRO A 5 -11.48 9.79 -5.39
C PRO A 5 -11.29 8.91 -4.17
N CYS A 6 -11.39 9.52 -2.99
CA CYS A 6 -11.35 8.80 -1.73
C CYS A 6 -12.55 7.85 -1.61
N PRO A 7 -12.35 6.55 -1.31
CA PRO A 7 -13.46 5.59 -1.16
C PRO A 7 -14.34 5.84 0.08
N LYS A 8 -13.95 6.77 0.96
CA LYS A 8 -14.70 7.12 2.19
C LYS A 8 -15.55 8.37 2.05
N CYS A 9 -15.06 9.41 1.36
CA CYS A 9 -15.73 10.70 1.27
C CYS A 9 -15.81 11.26 -0.15
N ASN A 10 -15.33 10.54 -1.16
CA ASN A 10 -15.34 10.89 -2.58
C ASN A 10 -14.53 12.15 -2.97
N GLU A 11 -13.83 12.77 -2.02
CA GLU A 11 -12.91 13.90 -2.28
C GLU A 11 -11.62 13.45 -2.97
N PRO A 12 -10.91 14.35 -3.69
CA PRO A 12 -9.61 14.05 -4.28
C PRO A 12 -8.58 13.56 -3.25
N MET A 13 -7.71 12.63 -3.66
CA MET A 13 -6.59 12.16 -2.86
C MET A 13 -5.27 12.75 -3.34
N ASP A 14 -4.37 13.01 -2.40
CA ASP A 14 -2.99 13.38 -2.64
C ASP A 14 -2.11 12.14 -2.80
N GLU A 15 -1.11 12.20 -3.68
CA GLU A 15 -0.22 11.09 -3.98
C GLU A 15 1.16 11.30 -3.36
N GLY A 16 1.69 10.26 -2.71
CA GLY A 16 2.99 10.32 -2.06
C GLY A 16 3.59 8.96 -1.76
N SER A 17 4.52 8.93 -0.80
CA SER A 17 5.18 7.70 -0.35
C SER A 17 5.18 7.64 1.17
N LEU A 18 5.28 6.44 1.73
CA LEU A 18 5.48 6.29 3.17
C LEU A 18 6.94 6.55 3.51
N THR A 19 7.18 7.42 4.49
CA THR A 19 8.52 7.73 4.99
C THR A 19 8.67 7.20 6.40
N THR A 20 9.57 6.24 6.60
CA THR A 20 9.97 5.74 7.92
C THR A 20 11.44 5.35 7.85
N SER A 21 12.14 5.32 8.99
CA SER A 21 13.56 4.94 9.07
C SER A 21 13.80 3.54 8.48
N ASP A 22 12.83 2.64 8.67
CA ASP A 22 12.74 1.33 8.02
C ASP A 22 11.60 1.35 7.00
N GLN A 23 11.80 0.91 5.75
CA GLN A 23 10.73 0.91 4.76
C GLN A 23 9.52 0.08 5.24
N PRO A 24 8.31 0.67 5.34
CA PRO A 24 7.15 -0.07 5.76
C PRO A 24 6.78 -1.08 4.68
N GLY A 25 6.26 -2.24 5.10
CA GLY A 25 5.92 -3.29 4.16
C GLY A 25 4.86 -4.23 4.67
N TYR A 26 4.35 -5.02 3.74
CA TYR A 26 3.23 -5.93 3.96
C TYR A 26 3.70 -7.38 4.06
N VAL A 27 3.19 -8.09 5.06
CA VAL A 27 3.40 -9.53 5.24
C VAL A 27 2.07 -10.25 5.12
N SER A 28 1.92 -11.07 4.07
CA SER A 28 0.69 -11.82 3.85
C SER A 28 0.57 -13.01 4.79
N LYS A 29 -0.66 -13.27 5.28
CA LYS A 29 -0.97 -14.51 6.01
C LYS A 29 -0.99 -15.75 5.12
N ARG A 30 -0.97 -15.58 3.80
CA ARG A 30 -0.95 -16.67 2.80
C ARG A 30 0.46 -17.16 2.45
N GLN A 31 1.49 -16.66 3.11
CA GLN A 31 2.84 -17.18 2.94
C GLN A 31 2.94 -18.53 3.65
N THR A 32 3.39 -19.56 2.93
CA THR A 32 3.45 -20.95 3.43
C THR A 32 4.85 -21.38 3.87
N GLY A 33 5.87 -20.54 3.66
CA GLY A 33 7.27 -20.78 4.04
C GLY A 33 7.58 -20.42 5.50
N MET A 34 8.64 -21.02 6.05
CA MET A 34 9.13 -20.77 7.41
C MET A 34 9.63 -19.32 7.60
N LEU A 35 10.14 -18.70 6.52
CA LEU A 35 10.53 -17.30 6.48
C LEU A 35 9.43 -16.46 5.85
N ARG A 36 9.01 -15.40 6.56
CA ARG A 36 8.08 -14.42 6.04
C ARG A 36 8.82 -13.32 5.30
N THR A 37 8.39 -13.00 4.09
CA THR A 37 9.04 -12.01 3.22
C THR A 37 8.18 -10.76 3.09
N VAL A 38 8.77 -9.60 3.38
CA VAL A 38 8.07 -8.29 3.44
C VAL A 38 7.93 -7.66 2.07
N THR A 39 6.70 -7.59 1.51
CA THR A 39 6.43 -6.88 0.24
C THR A 39 6.52 -5.39 0.45
N LYS A 40 7.36 -4.72 -0.36
CA LYS A 40 7.58 -3.29 -0.22
C LYS A 40 6.36 -2.49 -0.65
N ILE A 41 6.12 -1.42 0.09
CA ILE A 41 5.16 -0.38 -0.27
C ILE A 41 5.91 0.70 -1.06
N SER A 42 5.48 0.97 -2.29
CA SER A 42 6.12 1.94 -3.17
C SER A 42 5.33 3.24 -3.34
N LEU A 43 4.02 3.21 -3.09
CA LEU A 43 3.11 4.32 -3.33
C LEU A 43 2.04 4.35 -2.24
N ALA A 44 1.67 5.56 -1.82
CA ALA A 44 0.54 5.79 -0.95
C ALA A 44 -0.27 6.98 -1.45
N ARG A 45 -1.57 6.98 -1.13
CA ARG A 45 -2.45 8.12 -1.36
C ARG A 45 -3.15 8.48 -0.07
N ALA A 46 -3.20 9.77 0.23
CA ALA A 46 -3.84 10.27 1.44
C ALA A 46 -4.99 11.21 1.07
N CYS A 47 -6.15 11.02 1.69
CA CYS A 47 -7.26 11.95 1.57
C CYS A 47 -7.08 13.09 2.59
N PRO A 48 -6.86 14.34 2.16
CA PRO A 48 -6.70 15.46 3.08
C PRO A 48 -7.99 15.81 3.82
N ASN A 49 -9.16 15.43 3.29
CA ASN A 49 -10.45 15.74 3.89
C ASN A 49 -10.82 14.83 5.07
N CYS A 50 -10.63 13.51 4.93
CA CYS A 50 -11.08 12.53 5.93
C CYS A 50 -9.96 11.69 6.56
N GLY A 51 -8.71 11.88 6.14
CA GLY A 51 -7.54 11.17 6.67
C GLY A 51 -7.43 9.71 6.22
N TYR A 52 -8.29 9.24 5.31
CA TYR A 52 -8.16 7.90 4.73
C TYR A 52 -6.87 7.79 3.93
N VAL A 53 -6.09 6.72 4.17
CA VAL A 53 -4.86 6.43 3.44
C VAL A 53 -5.03 5.11 2.72
N GLU A 54 -4.73 5.10 1.42
CA GLU A 54 -4.59 3.92 0.60
C GLU A 54 -3.11 3.66 0.30
N ILE A 55 -2.70 2.40 0.34
CA ILE A 55 -1.31 2.02 0.19
C ILE A 55 -1.20 0.92 -0.85
N TYR A 56 -0.24 1.04 -1.76
CA TYR A 56 -0.07 0.13 -2.89
C TYR A 56 1.21 -0.70 -2.76
N LEU A 57 1.09 -1.97 -3.19
CA LEU A 57 2.17 -2.94 -3.28
C LEU A 57 2.36 -3.31 -4.75
N ASP A 58 3.57 -3.74 -5.14
CA ASP A 58 3.75 -4.39 -6.43
C ASP A 58 3.01 -5.74 -6.44
N PRO A 59 1.98 -5.93 -7.30
CA PRO A 59 1.22 -7.17 -7.34
C PRO A 59 2.05 -8.36 -7.83
N LYS A 60 3.11 -8.15 -8.64
CA LYS A 60 4.03 -9.22 -9.06
C LYS A 60 4.90 -9.67 -7.88
N GLU A 61 5.46 -8.71 -7.14
CA GLU A 61 6.24 -9.00 -5.93
C GLU A 61 5.38 -9.74 -4.89
N LEU A 62 4.15 -9.26 -4.64
CA LEU A 62 3.22 -9.92 -3.73
C LEU A 62 2.89 -11.35 -4.18
N LYS A 63 2.54 -11.55 -5.46
CA LYS A 63 2.20 -12.87 -6.00
C LYS A 63 3.36 -13.86 -5.90
N SER A 64 4.59 -13.41 -6.12
CA SER A 64 5.78 -14.27 -6.00
C SER A 64 6.03 -14.79 -4.58
N ARG A 65 5.39 -14.20 -3.56
CA ARG A 65 5.61 -14.48 -2.14
C ARG A 65 4.46 -15.22 -1.48
N ILE A 66 3.32 -15.30 -2.14
CA ILE A 66 2.15 -16.02 -1.66
C ILE A 66 1.99 -17.30 -2.46
N SER A 67 1.54 -18.37 -1.79
CA SER A 67 1.24 -19.66 -2.41
C SER A 67 -0.25 -19.80 -2.71
#